data_AF-A0A520STJ9-F1
#
_entry.id   AF-A0A520STJ9-F1
#
_cell.length_a   1.000
_cell.length_b   1.000
_cell.length_c   1.000
_cell.angle_alpha   90.00
_cell.angle_beta   90.00
_cell.angle_gamma   90.00
#
_symmetry.space_group_name_H-M   'P 1'
#
loop_
_entity.id
_entity.type
_entity.pdbx_description
1 polymer ?
#
loop_
_entity_poly.entity_id
_entity_poly.type
_entity_poly.pdbx_seq_one_letter_code
_entity_poly.pdbx_strand_id
1 'polypeptide(L)'
;MTINYLFVYGTLKPGSEAHYYLARMHGIWSDAYCYGNWVKDTNIGYPVISLDDSGKKIKGKLFFSKQLKNVICQVDKYEGSKYKRVVTTVYLDNGSSVKSYVYVTYR
;
A
#
# COMPACT_ATOMS: atom_id res chain seq x y z
N MET A 1 -9.04 -16.87 0.70
CA MET A 1 -7.93 -16.28 1.49
C MET A 1 -8.32 -14.88 1.92
N THR A 2 -8.10 -14.53 3.19
CA THR A 2 -8.33 -13.17 3.70
C THR A 2 -6.99 -12.46 3.82
N ILE A 3 -6.83 -11.29 3.18
CA ILE A 3 -5.63 -10.45 3.28
C ILE A 3 -5.87 -9.38 4.34
N ASN A 4 -4.99 -9.35 5.33
CA ASN A 4 -5.05 -8.41 6.47
C ASN A 4 -3.90 -7.39 6.46
N TYR A 5 -3.15 -7.36 5.35
CA TYR A 5 -2.00 -6.49 5.15
C TYR A 5 -2.29 -5.45 4.08
N LEU A 6 -1.88 -4.21 4.34
CA LEU A 6 -1.90 -3.11 3.38
C LEU A 6 -0.52 -2.45 3.36
N PHE A 7 0.11 -2.43 2.18
CA PHE A 7 1.37 -1.76 1.95
C PHE A 7 1.11 -0.36 1.41
N VAL A 8 1.72 0.62 2.04
CA VAL A 8 1.53 2.04 1.73
C VAL A 8 2.88 2.70 1.52
N TYR A 9 2.98 3.49 0.46
CA TYR A 9 4.20 4.21 0.09
C TYR A 9 3.97 5.73 -0.02
N GLY A 10 2.71 6.18 0.10
CA GLY A 10 2.26 7.57 -0.06
C GLY A 10 1.43 8.10 1.12
N THR A 11 0.29 8.71 0.82
CA THR A 11 -0.54 9.52 1.75
C THR A 11 -1.16 8.74 2.91
N LEU A 12 -1.25 7.41 2.81
CA LEU A 12 -1.77 6.54 3.87
C LEU A 12 -0.75 6.18 4.97
N LYS A 13 0.52 6.56 4.82
CA LYS A 13 1.58 6.32 5.82
C LYS A 13 1.26 7.01 7.16
N PRO A 14 1.80 6.52 8.29
CA PRO A 14 1.75 7.23 9.56
C PRO A 14 2.19 8.68 9.43
N GLY A 15 1.41 9.60 9.99
CA GLY A 15 1.67 11.05 9.97
C GLY A 15 1.39 11.76 8.63
N SER A 16 0.83 11.06 7.63
CA SER A 16 0.43 11.66 6.34
C SER A 16 -1.07 11.98 6.30
N GLU A 17 -1.50 12.78 5.33
CA GLU A 17 -2.86 13.36 5.23
C GLU A 17 -4.00 12.31 5.32
N ALA A 18 -3.83 11.14 4.72
CA ALA A 18 -4.84 10.09 4.67
C ALA A 18 -4.65 9.01 5.75
N HIS A 19 -3.69 9.18 6.67
CA HIS A 19 -3.40 8.19 7.71
C HIS A 19 -4.63 7.85 8.57
N TYR A 20 -5.54 8.81 8.75
CA TYR A 20 -6.71 8.67 9.62
C TYR A 20 -7.62 7.49 9.25
N TYR A 21 -7.65 7.05 7.98
CA TYR A 21 -8.39 5.85 7.56
C TYR A 21 -7.89 4.59 8.26
N LEU A 22 -6.59 4.52 8.54
CA LEU A 22 -5.94 3.36 9.16
C LEU A 22 -5.76 3.55 10.67
N ALA A 23 -5.55 4.79 11.12
CA ALA A 23 -5.31 5.14 12.53
C ALA A 23 -6.47 4.78 13.47
N ARG A 24 -7.69 4.66 12.93
CA ARG A 24 -8.90 4.30 13.69
C ARG A 24 -8.98 2.82 14.08
N MET A 25 -8.07 1.99 13.57
CA MET A 25 -8.03 0.56 13.87
C MET A 25 -6.81 0.20 14.69
N HIS A 26 -6.96 -0.79 15.57
CA HIS A 26 -5.81 -1.48 16.14
C HIS A 26 -5.06 -2.21 15.02
N GLY A 27 -3.78 -1.90 14.87
CA GLY A 27 -2.92 -2.53 13.90
C GLY A 27 -1.45 -2.30 14.19
N ILE A 28 -0.62 -3.05 13.47
CA ILE A 28 0.84 -3.02 13.62
C ILE A 28 1.43 -2.42 12.35
N TRP A 29 2.39 -1.52 12.55
CA TRP A 29 3.16 -0.92 11.47
C TRP A 29 4.56 -1.53 11.44
N SER A 30 5.07 -1.81 10.24
CA SER A 30 6.44 -2.28 10.04
C SER A 30 7.05 -1.60 8.83
N ASP A 31 8.37 -1.43 8.84
CA ASP A 31 9.13 -1.09 7.64
C ASP A 31 9.13 -2.27 6.67
N ALA A 32 8.92 -1.96 5.40
CA ALA A 32 8.77 -2.98 4.36
C ALA A 32 9.06 -2.41 2.98
N TYR A 33 9.16 -3.30 1.99
CA TYR A 33 9.27 -2.92 0.59
C TYR A 33 8.56 -3.90 -0.33
N CYS A 34 8.21 -3.44 -1.53
CA CYS A 34 7.84 -4.29 -2.66
C CYS A 34 8.77 -3.99 -3.85
N TYR A 35 8.72 -4.83 -4.89
CA TYR A 35 9.43 -4.56 -6.14
C TYR A 35 8.52 -3.85 -7.14
N GLY A 36 9.06 -2.84 -7.81
CA GLY A 36 8.34 -2.05 -8.78
C GLY A 36 9.13 -0.84 -9.27
N ASN A 37 8.44 0.01 -10.02
CA ASN A 37 9.02 1.23 -10.59
C ASN A 37 8.13 2.43 -10.28
N TRP A 38 8.76 3.58 -10.01
CA TRP A 38 8.04 4.85 -9.90
C TRP A 38 7.55 5.28 -11.29
N VAL A 39 6.27 5.58 -11.38
CA VAL A 39 5.66 6.11 -12.61
C VAL A 39 5.79 7.63 -12.59
N LYS A 40 6.45 8.19 -13.60
CA LYS A 40 6.55 9.63 -13.81
C LYS A 40 5.33 10.14 -14.58
N ASP A 41 5.03 11.43 -14.42
CA ASP A 41 4.06 12.18 -15.25
C ASP A 41 2.65 11.60 -15.28
N THR A 42 2.13 11.22 -14.12
CA THR A 42 0.82 10.54 -14.02
C THR A 42 -0.39 11.48 -14.04
N ASN A 43 -0.21 12.81 -14.06
CA ASN A 43 -1.27 13.82 -13.82
C ASN A 43 -2.10 13.60 -12.54
N ILE A 44 -1.69 12.66 -11.67
CA ILE A 44 -2.42 12.26 -10.45
C ILE A 44 -2.13 13.19 -9.27
N GLY A 45 -0.98 13.88 -9.30
CA GLY A 45 -0.54 14.83 -8.27
C GLY A 45 0.16 14.18 -7.06
N TYR A 46 0.23 12.84 -7.02
CA TYR A 46 0.81 12.06 -5.95
C TYR A 46 1.77 10.98 -6.48
N PRO A 47 2.66 10.43 -5.63
CA PRO A 47 3.55 9.34 -6.03
C PRO A 47 2.76 8.10 -6.47
N VAL A 48 3.21 7.46 -7.55
CA VAL A 48 2.57 6.27 -8.13
C VAL A 48 3.62 5.22 -8.46
N ILE A 49 3.32 3.96 -8.20
CA ILE A 49 4.17 2.84 -8.62
C ILE A 49 3.45 1.89 -9.57
N SER A 50 4.23 1.21 -10.41
CA SER A 50 3.84 0.00 -11.13
C SER A 50 4.58 -1.19 -10.53
N LEU A 51 3.89 -2.29 -10.26
CA LEU A 51 4.52 -3.52 -9.77
C LEU A 51 5.35 -4.18 -10.86
N ASP A 52 6.54 -4.63 -10.49
CA ASP A 52 7.50 -5.31 -11.37
C ASP A 52 8.51 -6.04 -10.48
N ASP A 53 8.51 -7.37 -10.53
CA ASP A 53 9.40 -8.21 -9.71
C ASP A 53 10.89 -8.05 -10.10
N SER A 54 11.18 -7.60 -11.33
CA SER A 54 12.54 -7.24 -11.77
C SER A 54 12.88 -5.77 -11.49
N GLY A 55 11.93 -5.03 -10.91
CA GLY A 55 12.05 -3.60 -10.64
C GLY A 55 12.91 -3.26 -9.42
N LYS A 56 12.83 -2.01 -8.99
CA LYS A 56 13.55 -1.50 -7.82
C LYS A 56 12.80 -1.80 -6.53
N LYS A 57 13.51 -1.79 -5.39
CA LYS A 57 12.88 -1.81 -4.07
C LYS A 57 12.16 -0.48 -3.82
N ILE A 58 10.83 -0.54 -3.79
CA ILE A 58 9.97 0.57 -3.35
C ILE A 58 9.80 0.45 -1.84
N LYS A 59 10.46 1.34 -1.09
CA LYS A 59 10.32 1.41 0.37
C LYS A 59 8.97 2.01 0.77
N GLY A 60 8.36 1.44 1.79
CA GLY A 60 7.10 1.91 2.35
C GLY A 60 6.88 1.40 3.75
N LYS A 61 5.63 1.41 4.18
CA LYS A 61 5.19 0.87 5.46
C LYS A 61 4.16 -0.24 5.21
N LEU A 62 4.24 -1.30 5.99
CA LEU A 62 3.26 -2.38 6.00
C LEU A 62 2.36 -2.20 7.22
N PHE A 63 1.06 -2.09 6.97
CA PHE A 63 0.04 -2.07 8.00
C PHE A 63 -0.63 -3.44 8.10
N PHE A 64 -0.69 -3.99 9.30
CA PHE A 64 -1.45 -5.20 9.60
C PHE A 64 -2.63 -4.89 10.50
N SER A 65 -3.83 -5.36 10.14
CA SER A 65 -4.97 -5.40 11.05
C SER A 65 -5.98 -6.47 10.66
N LYS A 66 -6.50 -7.21 11.65
CA LYS A 66 -7.65 -8.11 11.46
C LYS A 66 -8.94 -7.36 11.07
N GLN A 67 -8.96 -6.04 11.26
CA GLN A 67 -10.09 -5.17 10.95
C GLN A 67 -9.96 -4.52 9.56
N LEU A 68 -8.89 -4.79 8.80
CA LEU A 68 -8.62 -4.13 7.52
C LEU A 68 -9.81 -4.22 6.56
N LYS A 69 -10.47 -5.38 6.51
CA LYS A 69 -11.67 -5.61 5.69
C LYS A 69 -12.82 -4.62 5.95
N ASN A 70 -12.89 -4.04 7.16
CA ASN A 70 -13.95 -3.13 7.56
C ASN A 70 -13.75 -1.72 6.96
N VAL A 71 -12.51 -1.32 6.68
CA VAL A 71 -12.20 0.02 6.16
C VAL A 71 -11.71 0.02 4.72
N ILE A 72 -11.32 -1.14 4.18
CA ILE A 72 -10.64 -1.19 2.88
C ILE A 72 -11.50 -0.61 1.74
N CYS A 73 -12.83 -0.78 1.80
CA CYS A 73 -13.75 -0.17 0.85
C CYS A 73 -13.82 1.37 0.97
N GLN A 74 -13.54 1.94 2.14
CA GLN A 74 -13.44 3.39 2.32
C GLN A 74 -12.13 3.92 1.74
N VAL A 75 -11.04 3.17 1.91
CA VAL A 75 -9.75 3.49 1.28
C VAL A 75 -9.87 3.41 -0.24
N ASP A 76 -10.56 2.39 -0.78
CA ASP A 76 -10.86 2.30 -2.22
C ASP A 76 -11.59 3.56 -2.74
N LYS A 77 -12.56 4.09 -1.97
CA LYS A 77 -13.28 5.31 -2.34
C LYS A 77 -12.41 6.57 -2.31
N TYR A 78 -11.50 6.66 -1.34
CA TYR A 78 -10.56 7.78 -1.23
C TYR A 78 -9.57 7.80 -2.38
N GLU A 79 -8.98 6.65 -2.69
CA GLU A 79 -8.03 6.47 -3.79
C GLU A 79 -8.71 6.68 -5.16
N GLY A 80 -10.00 6.35 -5.24
CA GLY A 80 -10.86 6.67 -6.37
C GLY A 80 -10.44 5.97 -7.67
N SER A 81 -10.72 6.60 -8.81
CA SER A 81 -10.37 6.04 -10.13
C SER A 81 -8.88 6.13 -10.45
N LYS A 82 -8.10 6.87 -9.65
CA LYS A 82 -6.67 7.13 -9.89
C LYS A 82 -5.78 5.95 -9.50
N TYR A 83 -6.22 5.14 -8.55
CA TYR A 83 -5.50 3.96 -8.11
C TYR A 83 -6.45 2.77 -7.97
N LYS A 84 -5.91 1.58 -8.18
CA LYS A 84 -6.61 0.32 -7.91
C LYS A 84 -5.87 -0.51 -6.90
N ARG A 85 -6.65 -1.10 -5.99
CA ARG A 85 -6.17 -2.11 -5.05
C ARG A 85 -5.85 -3.41 -5.78
N VAL A 86 -4.60 -3.86 -5.66
CA VAL A 86 -4.13 -5.16 -6.14
C VAL A 86 -3.44 -5.90 -5.01
N VAL A 87 -3.14 -7.18 -5.23
CA VAL A 87 -2.38 -8.00 -4.29
C VAL A 87 -0.95 -8.13 -4.79
N THR A 88 0.02 -7.86 -3.92
CA THR A 88 1.45 -8.05 -4.20
C THR A 88 2.16 -8.78 -3.06
N THR A 89 3.37 -9.24 -3.34
CA THR A 89 4.30 -9.73 -2.31
C THR A 89 5.05 -8.55 -1.72
N VAL A 90 5.06 -8.45 -0.39
CA VAL A 90 5.76 -7.41 0.37
C VAL A 90 6.77 -8.08 1.27
N TYR A 91 7.98 -7.53 1.31
CA TYR A 91 9.12 -8.06 2.03
C TYR A 91 9.41 -7.19 3.26
N LEU A 92 9.73 -7.84 4.37
CA LEU A 92 10.17 -7.20 5.60
C LEU A 92 11.70 -7.31 5.74
N ASP A 93 12.29 -6.47 6.59
CA ASP A 93 13.75 -6.43 6.80
C ASP A 93 14.31 -7.74 7.38
N ASN A 94 13.47 -8.54 8.04
CA ASN A 94 13.84 -9.86 8.55
C ASN A 94 13.90 -10.95 7.46
N GLY A 95 13.75 -10.60 6.18
CA GLY A 95 13.77 -11.53 5.05
C GLY A 95 12.46 -12.28 4.80
N SER A 96 11.45 -12.12 5.67
CA SER A 96 10.12 -12.71 5.45
C SER A 96 9.32 -11.92 4.42
N SER A 97 8.28 -12.55 3.87
CA SER A 97 7.36 -11.90 2.93
C SER A 97 5.91 -12.28 3.21
N VAL A 98 5.00 -11.38 2.85
CA VAL A 98 3.55 -11.56 3.01
C VAL A 98 2.79 -11.13 1.76
N LYS A 99 1.60 -11.69 1.55
CA LYS A 99 0.65 -11.14 0.57
C LYS A 99 -0.06 -9.95 1.19
N SER A 100 -0.01 -8.82 0.49
CA SER A 100 -0.57 -7.55 0.94
C SER A 100 -1.36 -6.88 -0.17
N TYR A 101 -2.38 -6.13 0.23
CA TYR A 101 -2.94 -5.12 -0.65
C TYR A 101 -1.93 -4.00 -0.88
N VAL A 102 -2.01 -3.38 -2.05
CA VAL A 102 -1.33 -2.14 -2.41
C VAL A 102 -2.19 -1.41 -3.44
N TYR A 103 -2.19 -0.07 -3.38
CA TYR A 103 -2.83 0.76 -4.39
C TYR A 103 -1.80 1.09 -5.47
N VAL A 104 -2.14 0.86 -6.74
CA VAL A 104 -1.27 1.15 -7.90
C VAL A 104 -2.10 1.75 -9.02
N THR A 105 -1.49 2.50 -9.95
CA THR A 105 -2.19 2.86 -11.19
C THR A 105 -2.10 1.72 -12.19
N TYR A 106 -3.08 1.63 -13.09
CA TYR A 106 -2.84 1.00 -14.37
C TYR A 106 -2.21 2.02 -15.33
N ARG A 107 -1.36 1.53 -16.23
CA ARG A 107 -1.20 2.15 -17.54
C ARG A 107 -2.18 1.48 -18.49
#